data_AF-A0A351KGP0-F1
#
_entry.id   AF-A0A351KGP0-F1
#
_cell.length_a   1.000
_cell.length_b   1.000
_cell.length_c   1.000
_cell.angle_alpha   90.00
_cell.angle_beta   90.00
_cell.angle_gamma   90.00
#
_symmetry.space_group_name_H-M   'P 1'
#
loop_
_entity.id
_entity.type
_entity.pdbx_description
1 polymer ?
#
loop_
_entity_poly.entity_id
_entity_poly.type
_entity_poly.pdbx_seq_one_letter_code
_entity_poly.pdbx_strand_id
1 'polypeptide(L)'
;EEKVNSIEINRDTVKVKSSQPSLKKAQPVKKETENAEAKPAKIEENIKNTGNVSYESAKKSFHDVIELTKSFKATIAALLSLGEVVDAKGDTVVIQFPKQYAFSRDKLKEPEDKKIIEECFSKVLQTNVKVNFKVEDE
;
A
#
# COMPACT_ATOMS: atom_id res chain seq x y z
N GLU A 1 -55.35 9.31 23.32
CA GLU A 1 -55.05 10.69 22.89
C GLU A 1 -53.58 10.91 23.21
N GLU A 2 -52.64 10.47 22.36
CA GLU A 2 -52.04 11.18 21.20
C GLU A 2 -51.68 12.66 21.44
N LYS A 3 -50.44 12.99 21.01
CA LYS A 3 -49.79 14.30 20.79
C LYS A 3 -48.99 14.80 22.02
N VAL A 4 -47.72 15.20 21.95
CA VAL A 4 -46.86 15.79 20.90
C VAL A 4 -45.39 15.45 21.24
N ASN A 5 -44.59 14.87 20.34
CA ASN A 5 -43.62 15.52 19.45
C ASN A 5 -42.90 16.78 19.99
N SER A 6 -41.64 16.62 20.41
CA SER A 6 -40.65 17.71 20.46
C SER A 6 -39.30 17.20 19.94
N ILE A 7 -38.99 17.67 18.73
CA ILE A 7 -37.69 17.64 18.09
C ILE A 7 -37.05 19.00 18.39
N GLU A 8 -35.86 19.01 19.00
CA GLU A 8 -35.05 20.23 19.11
C GLU A 8 -33.69 19.97 18.46
N ILE A 9 -33.58 20.42 17.21
CA ILE A 9 -32.35 20.48 16.42
C ILE A 9 -32.02 21.95 16.24
N ASN A 10 -30.94 22.41 16.87
CA ASN A 10 -30.30 23.68 16.53
C ASN A 10 -28.81 23.62 16.89
N ARG A 11 -27.93 23.56 15.87
CA ARG A 11 -26.77 24.44 15.91
C ARG A 11 -26.34 24.89 14.52
N ASP A 12 -26.38 26.20 14.46
CA ASP A 12 -26.24 27.13 13.37
C ASP A 12 -24.90 27.06 12.65
N THR A 13 -24.99 27.41 11.38
CA THR A 13 -23.98 27.58 10.37
C THR A 13 -22.91 28.63 10.72
N VAL A 14 -21.62 28.34 10.47
CA VAL A 14 -20.62 29.40 10.32
C VAL A 14 -19.96 29.29 8.95
N LYS A 15 -20.28 30.27 8.11
CA LYS A 15 -19.81 30.47 6.74
C LYS A 15 -18.66 31.50 6.73
N VAL A 16 -17.55 31.06 6.14
CA VAL A 16 -16.37 31.77 5.59
C VAL A 16 -16.32 33.30 5.57
N LYS A 17 -15.11 33.87 5.80
CA LYS A 17 -14.59 35.03 5.06
C LYS A 17 -13.06 35.17 5.15
N SER A 18 -12.53 35.63 4.02
CA SER A 18 -11.15 35.69 3.53
C SER A 18 -10.25 36.76 4.17
N SER A 19 -8.93 36.58 4.06
CA SER A 19 -7.96 37.67 3.79
C SER A 19 -6.55 37.14 3.46
N GLN A 20 -6.00 37.54 2.30
CA GLN A 20 -4.55 37.60 2.06
C GLN A 20 -4.02 38.97 2.54
N PRO A 21 -2.74 39.09 2.94
CA PRO A 21 -1.76 39.75 2.07
C PRO A 21 -0.26 39.27 2.17
N SER A 22 0.41 39.27 1.00
CA SER A 22 1.75 39.80 0.64
C SER A 22 3.07 39.57 1.45
N LEU A 23 3.99 38.79 0.84
CA LEU A 23 5.43 39.04 0.52
C LEU A 23 6.38 39.83 1.47
N LYS A 24 7.50 39.21 1.93
CA LYS A 24 8.92 39.32 1.43
C LYS A 24 10.03 39.16 2.52
N LYS A 25 11.05 38.35 2.17
CA LYS A 25 12.52 38.43 2.46
C LYS A 25 13.02 38.08 3.89
N ALA A 26 14.14 37.39 4.12
CA ALA A 26 15.13 36.73 3.25
C ALA A 26 16.10 35.82 4.07
N GLN A 27 16.81 34.95 3.33
CA GLN A 27 18.20 34.48 3.53
C GLN A 27 18.50 33.10 4.17
N PRO A 28 19.64 32.47 3.78
CA PRO A 28 19.71 31.09 3.31
C PRO A 28 20.55 30.16 4.20
N VAL A 29 20.39 28.85 4.06
CA VAL A 29 21.48 27.89 4.31
C VAL A 29 21.25 26.60 3.54
N LYS A 30 22.27 26.24 2.75
CA LYS A 30 22.41 24.98 2.04
C LYS A 30 22.81 23.88 3.03
N LYS A 31 22.14 22.73 2.97
CA LYS A 31 22.65 21.39 3.33
C LYS A 31 21.78 20.39 2.57
N GLU A 32 22.31 19.89 1.44
CA GLU A 32 22.81 18.52 1.34
C GLU A 32 21.63 17.53 1.45
N THR A 33 20.88 17.36 0.36
CA THR A 33 21.02 16.25 -0.59
C THR A 33 20.89 14.88 0.07
N GLU A 34 19.68 14.55 0.55
CA GLU A 34 19.19 13.17 0.54
C GLU A 34 17.67 13.16 0.71
N ASN A 35 16.95 13.33 -0.39
CA ASN A 35 15.68 12.64 -0.53
C ASN A 35 15.48 12.44 -2.03
N ALA A 36 16.09 11.36 -2.53
CA ALA A 36 15.68 10.77 -3.77
C ALA A 36 14.24 10.26 -3.55
N GLU A 37 13.29 11.19 -3.69
CA GLU A 37 11.89 10.87 -3.92
C GLU A 37 11.85 10.21 -5.30
N ALA A 38 12.18 8.91 -5.30
CA ALA A 38 12.15 8.06 -6.46
C ALA A 38 10.69 7.93 -6.86
N LYS A 39 10.24 8.88 -7.69
CA LYS A 39 9.11 8.66 -8.60
C LYS A 39 9.30 7.26 -9.20
N PRO A 40 8.31 6.37 -9.12
CA PRO A 40 8.44 5.07 -9.74
C PRO A 40 8.66 5.29 -11.23
N ALA A 41 9.90 5.04 -11.67
CA ALA A 41 10.25 5.02 -13.06
C ALA A 41 9.30 4.03 -13.73
N LYS A 42 8.50 4.55 -14.66
CA LYS A 42 7.66 3.77 -15.55
C LYS A 42 8.58 3.00 -16.49
N ILE A 43 9.12 1.89 -16.00
CA ILE A 43 9.86 0.93 -16.79
C ILE A 43 8.79 0.05 -17.44
N GLU A 44 8.45 0.36 -18.69
CA GLU A 44 7.78 -0.58 -19.60
C GLU A 44 8.78 -1.68 -19.96
N GLU A 45 9.11 -2.52 -18.97
CA GLU A 45 9.77 -3.78 -19.24
C GLU A 45 8.70 -4.75 -19.75
N ASN A 46 9.07 -5.47 -20.81
CA ASN A 46 8.19 -6.39 -21.51
C ASN A 46 7.79 -7.52 -20.55
N ILE A 47 6.69 -7.33 -19.81
CA ILE A 47 6.10 -8.32 -18.94
C ILE A 47 5.74 -9.51 -19.82
N LYS A 48 6.54 -10.57 -19.76
CA LYS A 48 6.28 -11.80 -20.50
C LYS A 48 5.16 -12.49 -19.76
N ASN A 49 3.95 -12.42 -20.30
CA ASN A 49 2.79 -13.17 -19.79
C ASN A 49 2.94 -14.67 -20.11
N THR A 50 4.02 -15.28 -19.61
CA THR A 50 4.27 -16.74 -19.62
C THR A 50 3.62 -17.41 -18.40
N GLY A 51 2.81 -16.66 -17.63
CA GLY A 51 1.57 -17.15 -17.03
C GLY A 51 1.66 -18.30 -16.02
N ASN A 52 2.85 -18.59 -15.48
CA ASN A 52 2.98 -19.63 -14.46
C ASN A 52 4.04 -19.30 -13.42
N VAL A 53 3.67 -18.43 -12.48
CA VAL A 53 4.35 -18.31 -11.20
C VAL A 53 4.16 -19.61 -10.44
N SER A 54 5.25 -20.34 -10.25
CA SER A 54 5.29 -21.52 -9.38
C SER A 54 5.49 -21.09 -7.94
N TYR A 55 4.88 -21.82 -7.00
CA TYR A 55 5.07 -21.64 -5.54
C TYR A 55 6.54 -21.44 -5.14
N GLU A 56 7.45 -22.27 -5.68
CA GLU A 56 8.88 -22.20 -5.36
C GLU A 56 9.50 -20.87 -5.81
N SER A 57 9.17 -20.39 -7.01
CA SER A 57 9.63 -19.08 -7.50
C SER A 57 9.03 -17.95 -6.69
N ALA A 58 7.72 -17.98 -6.41
CA ALA A 58 7.09 -16.97 -5.58
C ALA A 58 7.73 -16.88 -4.20
N LYS A 59 8.01 -18.02 -3.56
CA LYS A 59 8.66 -18.09 -2.24
C LYS A 59 10.10 -17.58 -2.27
N LYS A 60 10.88 -17.93 -3.30
CA LYS A 60 12.26 -17.42 -3.47
C LYS A 60 12.26 -15.91 -3.71
N SER A 61 11.46 -15.46 -4.65
CA SER A 61 11.31 -14.04 -5.00
C SER A 61 10.58 -13.23 -3.95
N PHE A 62 9.93 -13.85 -2.96
CA PHE A 62 9.22 -13.12 -1.91
C PHE A 62 10.17 -12.24 -1.09
N HIS A 63 11.38 -12.73 -0.82
CA HIS A 63 12.40 -11.94 -0.15
C HIS A 63 12.78 -10.70 -0.98
N ASP A 64 13.08 -10.89 -2.27
CA ASP A 64 13.37 -9.80 -3.19
C ASP A 64 12.22 -8.80 -3.29
N VAL A 65 10.97 -9.27 -3.28
CA VAL A 65 9.78 -8.41 -3.28
C VAL A 65 9.70 -7.58 -2.00
N ILE A 66 9.98 -8.16 -0.83
CA ILE A 66 10.01 -7.44 0.45
C ILE A 66 11.12 -6.38 0.41
N GLU A 67 12.32 -6.74 -0.05
CA GLU A 67 13.44 -5.80 -0.17
C GLU A 67 13.13 -4.65 -1.14
N LEU A 68 12.55 -4.97 -2.31
CA LEU A 68 12.12 -3.97 -3.27
C LEU A 68 11.04 -3.05 -2.67
N THR A 69 10.04 -3.64 -1.99
CA THR A 69 8.98 -2.89 -1.31
C THR A 69 9.58 -1.98 -0.23
N LYS A 70 10.66 -2.39 0.44
CA LYS A 70 11.33 -1.62 1.49
C LYS A 70 11.94 -0.33 0.93
N SER A 71 12.43 -0.36 -0.31
CA SER A 71 12.91 0.82 -1.03
C SER A 71 11.79 1.81 -1.40
N PHE A 72 10.54 1.34 -1.53
CA PHE A 72 9.38 2.21 -1.79
C PHE A 72 8.71 2.69 -0.50
N LYS A 73 8.28 1.75 0.35
CA LYS A 73 7.63 1.99 1.64
C LYS A 73 8.06 0.91 2.63
N ALA A 74 9.04 1.24 3.47
CA ALA A 74 9.52 0.39 4.55
C ALA A 74 8.40 -0.16 5.46
N THR A 75 7.34 0.62 5.69
CA THR A 75 6.18 0.17 6.49
C THR A 75 5.43 -0.99 5.82
N ILE A 76 5.17 -0.93 4.51
CA ILE A 76 4.50 -2.01 3.79
C ILE A 76 5.39 -3.25 3.80
N ALA A 77 6.69 -3.09 3.57
CA ALA A 77 7.64 -4.20 3.59
C ALA A 77 7.68 -4.89 4.96
N ALA A 78 7.71 -4.12 6.06
CA ALA A 78 7.66 -4.66 7.40
C ALA A 78 6.36 -5.44 7.64
N LEU A 79 5.20 -4.90 7.25
CA LEU A 79 3.93 -5.59 7.37
C LEU A 79 3.88 -6.85 6.51
N LEU A 80 4.35 -6.79 5.26
CA LEU A 80 4.39 -7.90 4.32
C LEU A 80 5.29 -9.03 4.83
N SER A 81 6.41 -8.69 5.48
CA SER A 81 7.35 -9.65 6.05
C SER A 81 6.79 -10.46 7.23
N LEU A 82 5.67 -10.01 7.82
CA LEU A 82 4.96 -10.77 8.86
C LEU A 82 4.10 -11.91 8.27
N GLY A 83 3.90 -11.90 6.96
CA GLY A 83 3.16 -12.94 6.24
C GLY A 83 4.11 -13.87 5.50
N GLU A 84 3.59 -15.02 5.13
CA GLU A 84 4.31 -16.00 4.33
C GLU A 84 3.51 -16.40 3.09
N VAL A 85 4.23 -16.71 2.00
CA VAL A 85 3.61 -17.25 0.80
C VAL A 85 3.23 -18.70 1.06
N VAL A 86 1.93 -18.99 1.04
CA VAL A 86 1.38 -20.33 1.26
C VAL A 86 0.94 -21.02 -0.02
N ASP A 87 0.63 -20.23 -1.05
CA ASP A 87 0.23 -20.74 -2.35
C ASP A 87 0.63 -19.74 -3.43
N ALA A 88 1.07 -20.24 -4.57
CA ALA A 88 1.18 -19.42 -5.77
C ALA A 88 0.88 -20.27 -6.99
N LYS A 89 -0.05 -19.80 -7.82
CA LYS A 89 -0.51 -20.53 -8.99
C LYS A 89 -0.88 -19.58 -10.12
N GLY A 90 -0.30 -19.81 -11.29
CA GLY A 90 -0.53 -18.99 -12.47
C GLY A 90 -0.03 -17.58 -12.22
N ASP A 91 -0.95 -16.64 -12.04
CA ASP A 91 -0.66 -15.22 -11.82
C ASP A 91 -1.11 -14.75 -10.44
N THR A 92 -1.47 -15.67 -9.53
CA THR A 92 -1.97 -15.32 -8.19
C THR A 92 -1.04 -15.86 -7.11
N VAL A 93 -0.62 -14.98 -6.20
CA VAL A 93 0.14 -15.32 -5.00
C VAL A 93 -0.74 -15.12 -3.78
N VAL A 94 -0.81 -16.13 -2.92
CA VAL A 94 -1.54 -16.10 -1.66
C VAL A 94 -0.57 -15.98 -0.51
N ILE A 95 -0.71 -14.90 0.25
CA ILE A 95 0.07 -14.63 1.45
C ILE A 95 -0.83 -14.84 2.65
N GLN A 96 -0.40 -15.72 3.56
CA GLN A 96 -1.07 -15.96 4.82
C GLN A 96 -0.42 -15.15 5.93
N PHE A 97 -1.25 -14.58 6.79
CA PHE A 97 -0.82 -13.90 7.99
C PHE A 97 -1.31 -14.66 9.22
N PRO A 98 -0.48 -14.80 10.26
CA PRO A 98 -0.93 -15.26 11.58
C PRO A 98 -2.10 -14.40 12.10
N LYS A 99 -3.03 -14.99 12.88
CA LYS A 99 -4.18 -14.26 13.45
C LYS A 99 -3.82 -12.99 14.19
N GLN A 100 -2.72 -13.02 14.95
CA GLN A 100 -2.18 -11.85 15.67
C GLN A 100 -1.83 -10.67 14.76
N TYR A 101 -1.60 -10.91 13.47
CA TYR A 101 -1.28 -9.91 12.45
C TYR A 101 -2.43 -9.66 11.46
N ALA A 102 -3.67 -9.99 11.84
CA ALA A 102 -4.85 -9.69 11.02
C ALA A 102 -4.96 -8.21 10.65
N PHE A 103 -4.56 -7.31 11.55
CA PHE A 103 -4.48 -5.87 11.28
C PHE A 103 -3.48 -5.52 10.17
N SER A 104 -2.32 -6.18 10.14
CA SER A 104 -1.32 -6.03 9.07
C SER A 104 -1.92 -6.44 7.72
N ARG A 105 -2.67 -7.54 7.70
CA ARG A 105 -3.41 -7.98 6.51
C ARG A 105 -4.44 -6.94 6.06
N ASP A 106 -5.22 -6.35 6.98
CA ASP A 106 -6.21 -5.32 6.62
C ASP A 106 -5.56 -4.08 6.03
N LYS A 107 -4.44 -3.64 6.62
CA LYS A 107 -3.56 -2.59 6.08
C LYS A 107 -3.13 -2.88 4.64
N LEU A 108 -2.58 -4.07 4.39
CA LEU A 108 -2.09 -4.45 3.06
C LEU A 108 -3.23 -4.68 2.05
N LYS A 109 -4.46 -4.91 2.53
CA LYS A 109 -5.67 -5.03 1.70
C LYS A 109 -6.18 -3.68 1.19
N GLU A 110 -5.74 -2.57 1.78
CA GLU A 110 -6.05 -1.23 1.27
C GLU A 110 -5.59 -1.12 -0.20
N PRO A 111 -6.39 -0.54 -1.10
CA PRO A 111 -6.11 -0.56 -2.53
C PRO A 111 -4.80 0.15 -2.89
N GLU A 112 -4.38 1.15 -2.11
CA GLU A 112 -3.11 1.85 -2.27
C GLU A 112 -1.92 0.93 -1.97
N ASP A 113 -1.92 0.28 -0.82
CA ASP A 113 -0.83 -0.59 -0.39
C ASP A 113 -0.80 -1.88 -1.23
N LYS A 114 -1.98 -2.45 -1.53
CA LYS A 114 -2.12 -3.63 -2.39
C LYS A 114 -1.51 -3.42 -3.77
N LYS A 115 -1.77 -2.27 -4.41
CA LYS A 115 -1.19 -1.94 -5.71
C LYS A 115 0.33 -1.93 -5.68
N ILE A 116 0.94 -1.35 -4.63
CA ILE A 116 2.41 -1.28 -4.51
C ILE A 116 2.99 -2.69 -4.44
N ILE A 117 2.35 -3.59 -3.69
CA ILE A 117 2.80 -4.98 -3.55
C ILE A 117 2.66 -5.73 -4.88
N GLU A 118 1.52 -5.60 -5.56
CA GLU A 118 1.29 -6.19 -6.90
C GLU A 118 2.31 -5.69 -7.93
N GLU A 119 2.65 -4.40 -7.92
CA GLU A 119 3.69 -3.82 -8.76
C GLU A 119 5.09 -4.37 -8.42
N CYS A 120 5.41 -4.53 -7.13
CA CYS A 120 6.69 -5.10 -6.72
C CYS A 120 6.81 -6.57 -7.13
N PHE A 121 5.76 -7.38 -6.93
CA PHE A 121 5.72 -8.76 -7.43
C PHE A 121 5.86 -8.80 -8.95
N SER A 122 5.17 -7.90 -9.66
CA SER A 122 5.22 -7.87 -11.11
C SER A 122 6.59 -7.47 -11.65
N LYS A 123 7.31 -6.60 -10.95
CA LYS A 123 8.69 -6.23 -11.25
C LYS A 123 9.66 -7.38 -11.01
N VAL A 124 9.57 -8.05 -9.87
CA VAL A 124 10.52 -9.13 -9.52
C VAL A 124 10.29 -10.38 -10.36
N LEU A 125 9.03 -10.78 -10.57
CA LEU A 125 8.68 -11.97 -11.35
C LEU A 125 8.56 -11.69 -12.86
N GLN A 126 8.70 -10.43 -13.28
CA GLN A 126 8.52 -9.97 -14.67
C GLN A 126 7.23 -10.48 -15.34
N THR A 127 6.19 -10.72 -14.54
CA THR A 127 4.86 -11.20 -14.97
C THR A 127 3.78 -10.43 -14.22
N ASN A 128 2.56 -10.29 -14.75
CA ASN A 128 1.51 -9.59 -14.03
C ASN A 128 1.00 -10.48 -12.89
N VAL A 129 1.24 -10.09 -11.63
CA VAL A 129 0.87 -10.91 -10.47
C VAL A 129 -0.18 -10.21 -9.62
N LYS A 130 -1.22 -10.97 -9.26
CA LYS A 130 -2.24 -10.60 -8.29
C LYS A 130 -1.89 -11.17 -6.93
N VAL A 131 -2.01 -10.34 -5.90
CA VAL A 131 -1.73 -10.77 -4.53
C VAL A 131 -3.03 -10.87 -3.76
N ASN A 132 -3.21 -12.00 -3.10
CA ASN A 132 -4.35 -12.26 -2.24
C ASN A 132 -3.88 -12.51 -0.80
N PHE A 133 -4.57 -11.92 0.16
CA PHE A 133 -4.19 -12.03 1.57
C PHE A 133 -5.20 -12.89 2.32
N LYS A 134 -4.71 -13.84 3.11
CA LYS A 134 -5.50 -14.67 4.02
C LYS A 134 -4.97 -14.52 5.44
N VAL A 135 -5.83 -14.81 6.41
CA VAL A 135 -5.42 -14.97 7.80
C VAL A 135 -5.38 -16.47 8.07
N GLU A 136 -4.48 -16.92 8.93
CA GLU A 136 -4.47 -18.28 9.45
C GLU A 136 -5.78 -18.52 10.22
N ASP A 137 -6.61 -19.40 9.68
CA ASP A 137 -7.71 -19.99 10.43
C ASP A 137 -7.10 -21.10 11.31
N GLU A 138 -7.43 -21.08 12.60
CA GLU A 138 -6.91 -22.02 13.62
C GLU A 138 -7.55 -23.39 13.50
#